data_AF-A0AAE9WE11-F1
#
_entry.id   AF-A0AAE9WE11-F1
#
_cell.length_a   1.000
_cell.length_b   1.000
_cell.length_c   1.000
_cell.angle_alpha   90.00
_cell.angle_beta   90.00
_cell.angle_gamma   90.00
#
_symmetry.space_group_name_H-M   'P 1'
#
loop_
_entity.id
_entity.type
_entity.pdbx_description
1 polymer ?
#
loop_
_entity_poly.entity_id
_entity_poly.type
_entity_poly.pdbx_seq_one_letter_code
_entity_poly.pdbx_strand_id
1 'polypeptide(L)'
;MKFSLSAALLVSVLSATSVFGSPVPTTTKHELSFKKKFGIMSLHSGNFNVHLHPFFVGKSGHVYLTPYDQADQVNEFYLKDTQLFHKNETAFLEKDGALVFKFNSSGNSPLTGFKTKQITGIGYEFRFNKAFPVACHVPNTDEVYQIYYGKGNNTNDCVGVATELIIP
;
A
#
# COMPACT_ATOMS: atom_id res chain seq x y z
N MET A 1 39.10 6.66 53.98
CA MET A 1 38.57 5.90 52.85
C MET A 1 37.93 6.89 51.88
N LYS A 2 38.43 6.94 50.64
CA LYS A 2 37.81 7.66 49.52
C LYS A 2 36.59 6.85 49.07
N PHE A 3 35.50 7.50 48.67
CA PHE A 3 34.74 7.21 47.43
C PHE A 3 33.70 8.32 47.25
N SER A 4 33.96 9.20 46.28
CA SER A 4 32.97 10.12 45.71
C SER A 4 32.22 9.35 44.62
N LEU A 5 30.89 9.34 44.68
CA LEU A 5 30.01 8.79 43.65
C LEU A 5 29.17 9.94 43.10
N SER A 6 29.67 10.58 42.05
CA SER A 6 28.89 11.47 41.19
C SER A 6 27.95 10.61 40.34
N ALA A 7 26.65 10.61 40.67
CA ALA A 7 25.61 10.02 39.84
C ALA A 7 25.29 10.98 38.68
N ALA A 8 25.90 10.74 37.51
CA ALA A 8 25.49 11.39 36.28
C ALA A 8 24.26 10.65 35.71
N LEU A 9 23.08 11.22 35.92
CA LEU A 9 21.84 10.85 35.23
C LEU A 9 21.97 11.26 33.75
N LEU A 10 22.27 10.29 32.88
CA LEU A 10 22.12 10.46 31.44
C LEU A 10 20.72 10.02 31.03
N VAL A 11 19.78 10.97 31.00
CA VAL A 11 18.51 10.82 30.30
C VAL A 11 18.80 11.01 28.81
N SER A 12 19.14 9.92 28.12
CA SER A 12 19.17 9.91 26.66
C SER A 12 17.73 9.96 26.15
N VAL A 13 17.24 11.16 25.87
CA VAL A 13 16.02 11.34 25.08
C VAL A 13 16.36 10.86 23.68
N LEU A 14 15.96 9.63 23.36
CA LEU A 14 15.93 9.13 21.99
C LEU A 14 14.96 10.03 21.22
N SER A 15 15.49 11.04 20.54
CA SER A 15 14.74 11.78 19.53
C SER A 15 14.47 10.82 18.38
N ALA A 16 13.35 10.10 18.45
CA ALA A 16 12.80 9.43 17.29
C ALA A 16 12.50 10.54 16.28
N THR A 17 13.31 10.64 15.23
CA THR A 17 12.98 11.43 14.05
C THR A 17 11.82 10.71 13.37
N SER A 18 10.61 10.94 13.87
CA SER A 18 9.40 10.71 13.11
C SER A 18 9.51 11.60 11.87
N VAL A 19 9.89 11.01 10.74
CA VAL A 19 9.83 11.66 9.44
C VAL A 19 8.34 11.84 9.14
N PHE A 20 7.75 12.89 9.68
CA PHE A 20 6.45 13.36 9.22
C PHE A 20 6.67 13.82 7.79
N GLY A 21 6.12 13.08 6.82
CA GLY A 21 6.04 13.55 5.45
C GLY A 21 5.39 14.92 5.43
N SER A 22 6.04 15.90 4.81
CA SER A 22 5.47 17.23 4.63
C SER A 22 4.16 17.11 3.85
N PRO A 23 3.12 17.87 4.21
CA PRO A 23 1.88 17.89 3.43
C PRO A 23 2.19 18.30 1.99
N VAL A 24 1.59 17.59 1.02
CA VAL A 24 1.76 17.90 -0.40
C VAL A 24 1.29 19.35 -0.64
N PRO A 25 2.13 20.22 -1.23
CA PRO A 25 1.72 21.60 -1.52
C PRO A 25 0.45 21.61 -2.38
N THR A 26 -0.61 22.21 -1.85
CA THR A 26 -1.93 22.30 -2.52
C THR A 26 -1.94 23.17 -3.78
N THR A 27 -0.81 23.78 -4.13
CA THR A 27 -0.67 24.78 -5.21
C THR A 27 0.00 24.25 -6.47
N THR A 28 0.61 23.06 -6.45
CA THR A 28 1.18 22.45 -7.65
C THR A 28 0.36 21.21 -7.99
N LYS A 29 -0.40 21.28 -9.09
CA LYS A 29 -0.88 20.08 -9.80
C LYS A 29 0.35 19.31 -10.27
N HIS A 30 1.00 18.56 -9.38
CA HIS A 30 1.86 17.48 -9.82
C HIS A 30 0.90 16.43 -10.37
N GLU A 31 0.50 16.58 -11.64
CA GLU A 31 0.15 15.40 -12.41
C GLU A 31 1.34 14.48 -12.24
N LEU A 32 1.16 13.39 -11.49
CA LEU A 32 2.10 12.29 -11.49
C LEU A 32 2.28 11.95 -12.97
N SER A 33 3.43 12.34 -13.52
CA SER A 33 3.85 11.87 -14.83
C SER A 33 3.69 10.35 -14.78
N PHE A 34 2.92 9.80 -15.72
CA PHE A 34 2.53 8.39 -15.71
C PHE A 34 3.75 7.46 -15.49
N LYS A 35 4.95 7.89 -15.91
CA LYS A 35 6.21 7.14 -15.74
C LYS A 35 6.89 7.25 -14.37
N LYS A 36 6.43 8.08 -13.43
CA LYS A 36 7.05 8.20 -12.10
C LYS A 36 6.62 7.00 -11.25
N LYS A 37 7.59 6.39 -10.57
CA LYS A 37 7.32 5.32 -9.61
C LYS A 37 6.74 5.87 -8.31
N PHE A 38 5.85 5.11 -7.69
CA PHE A 38 5.19 5.45 -6.44
C PHE A 38 4.89 4.20 -5.61
N GLY A 39 4.69 4.37 -4.30
CA GLY A 39 4.05 3.38 -3.43
C GLY A 39 2.53 3.59 -3.39
N ILE A 40 1.79 2.58 -2.94
CA ILE A 40 0.35 2.68 -2.67
C ILE A 40 0.14 2.36 -1.19
N MET A 41 -0.59 3.20 -0.48
CA MET A 41 -0.90 3.04 0.94
C MET A 41 -2.39 2.91 1.18
N SER A 42 -2.77 1.98 2.05
CA SER A 42 -4.15 1.82 2.53
C SER A 42 -4.47 2.75 3.69
N LEU A 43 -5.72 3.18 3.74
CA LEU A 43 -6.29 4.03 4.77
C LEU A 43 -7.63 3.45 5.22
N HIS A 44 -7.68 3.00 6.47
CA HIS A 44 -8.89 2.49 7.09
C HIS A 44 -8.85 2.76 8.59
N SER A 45 -9.81 3.50 9.16
CA SER A 45 -9.83 3.76 10.60
C SER A 45 -10.37 2.54 11.37
N GLY A 46 -9.81 2.24 12.54
CA GLY A 46 -10.33 1.19 13.43
C GLY A 46 -9.73 -0.21 13.22
N ASN A 47 -8.88 -0.42 12.21
CA ASN A 47 -8.11 -1.67 12.05
C ASN A 47 -6.63 -1.36 11.82
N PHE A 48 -5.80 -1.60 12.83
CA PHE A 48 -4.37 -1.28 12.81
C PHE A 48 -3.56 -2.15 11.82
N ASN A 49 -4.10 -3.31 11.42
CA ASN A 49 -3.48 -4.19 10.42
C ASN A 49 -3.73 -3.74 8.97
N VAL A 50 -4.51 -2.67 8.81
CA VAL A 50 -4.96 -2.18 7.51
C VAL A 50 -4.73 -0.67 7.37
N HIS A 51 -4.73 0.08 8.48
CA HIS A 51 -4.48 1.51 8.49
C HIS A 51 -3.01 1.86 8.22
N LEU A 52 -2.76 2.69 7.21
CA LEU A 52 -1.41 3.19 6.87
C LEU A 52 -0.42 2.08 6.52
N HIS A 53 -0.89 1.06 5.81
CA HIS A 53 -0.04 -0.04 5.35
C HIS A 53 0.24 0.07 3.85
N PRO A 54 1.50 -0.02 3.41
CA PRO A 54 1.83 0.02 2.00
C PRO A 54 1.50 -1.32 1.32
N PHE A 55 1.37 -1.28 0.00
CA PHE A 55 1.14 -2.48 -0.80
C PHE A 55 2.45 -3.26 -1.01
N PHE A 56 2.40 -4.55 -0.77
CA PHE A 56 3.45 -5.53 -1.04
C PHE A 56 2.99 -6.53 -2.09
N VAL A 57 3.84 -6.84 -3.07
CA VAL A 57 3.58 -7.89 -4.08
C VAL A 57 4.37 -9.13 -3.68
N GLY A 58 3.67 -10.20 -3.33
CA GLY A 58 4.26 -11.50 -3.00
C GLY A 58 4.79 -12.24 -4.23
N LYS A 59 5.51 -13.34 -4.02
CA LYS A 59 6.07 -14.19 -5.09
C LYS A 59 5.01 -14.84 -5.98
N SER A 60 3.82 -15.09 -5.43
CA SER A 60 2.62 -15.51 -6.16
C SER A 60 2.07 -14.41 -7.08
N GLY A 61 2.45 -13.15 -6.84
CA GLY A 61 1.95 -11.97 -7.55
C GLY A 61 0.80 -11.28 -6.84
N HIS A 62 0.21 -11.87 -5.80
CA HIS A 62 -0.85 -11.27 -5.00
C HIS A 62 -0.35 -10.05 -4.21
N VAL A 63 -1.28 -9.15 -3.91
CA VAL A 63 -1.00 -7.92 -3.18
C VAL A 63 -1.46 -8.00 -1.73
N TYR A 64 -0.55 -7.67 -0.81
CA TYR A 64 -0.74 -7.73 0.64
C TYR A 64 -0.44 -6.37 1.30
N LEU A 65 -0.90 -6.19 2.54
CA LEU A 65 -0.64 -4.99 3.35
C LEU A 65 0.57 -5.13 4.30
N THR A 66 1.17 -6.32 4.37
CA THR A 66 2.38 -6.59 5.13
C THR A 66 3.31 -7.48 4.30
N PRO A 67 4.64 -7.49 4.54
CA PRO A 67 5.53 -8.46 3.89
C PRO A 67 5.04 -9.90 4.11
N TYR A 68 4.54 -10.52 3.04
CA TYR A 68 4.02 -11.87 3.04
C TYR A 68 4.37 -12.56 1.72
N ASP A 69 4.33 -13.89 1.69
CA ASP A 69 4.63 -14.67 0.48
C ASP A 69 5.98 -14.27 -0.15
N GLN A 70 7.01 -14.16 0.70
CA GLN A 70 8.39 -13.80 0.31
C GLN A 70 8.56 -12.38 -0.28
N ALA A 71 7.63 -11.45 -0.03
CA ALA A 71 7.88 -10.03 -0.24
C ALA A 71 8.87 -9.50 0.82
N ASP A 72 9.94 -8.82 0.40
CA ASP A 72 11.04 -8.38 1.29
C ASP A 72 11.17 -6.85 1.40
N GLN A 73 10.41 -6.09 0.60
CA GLN A 73 10.44 -4.63 0.60
C GLN A 73 9.12 -4.03 0.11
N VAL A 74 8.87 -2.77 0.50
CA VAL A 74 7.75 -1.97 -0.02
C VAL A 74 7.89 -1.88 -1.53
N ASN A 75 6.81 -2.15 -2.26
CA ASN A 75 6.87 -2.26 -3.70
C ASN A 75 6.61 -0.92 -4.39
N GLU A 76 7.36 -0.70 -5.46
CA GLU A 76 7.16 0.42 -6.37
C GLU A 76 6.22 0.01 -7.50
N PHE A 77 5.33 0.95 -7.85
CA PHE A 77 4.37 0.84 -8.94
C PHE A 77 4.50 2.03 -9.89
N TYR A 78 4.01 1.87 -11.12
CA TYR A 78 3.87 2.98 -12.06
C TYR A 78 2.64 2.79 -12.95
N LEU A 79 2.20 3.86 -13.60
CA LEU A 79 1.07 3.82 -14.52
C LEU A 79 1.53 3.95 -15.97
N LYS A 80 0.94 3.17 -16.87
CA LYS A 80 1.08 3.42 -18.31
C LYS A 80 -0.24 3.12 -18.97
N ASP A 81 -0.79 4.09 -19.71
CA ASP A 81 -2.07 3.96 -20.40
C ASP A 81 -3.21 3.50 -19.47
N THR A 82 -3.24 4.02 -18.23
CA THR A 82 -4.17 3.65 -17.14
C THR A 82 -4.06 2.21 -16.62
N GLN A 83 -3.05 1.46 -17.04
CA GLN A 83 -2.69 0.16 -16.46
C GLN A 83 -1.69 0.37 -15.33
N LEU A 84 -1.85 -0.42 -14.26
CA LEU A 84 -0.94 -0.43 -13.13
C LEU A 84 0.13 -1.49 -13.36
N PHE A 85 1.39 -1.10 -13.17
CA PHE A 85 2.53 -1.97 -13.32
C PHE A 85 3.29 -2.10 -12.00
N HIS A 86 3.82 -3.29 -11.77
CA HIS A 86 4.85 -3.58 -10.79
C HIS A 86 5.97 -4.29 -11.53
N LYS A 87 7.19 -3.76 -11.46
CA LYS A 87 8.32 -4.20 -12.31
C LYS A 87 7.90 -4.17 -13.80
N ASN A 88 7.92 -5.30 -14.49
CA ASN A 88 7.51 -5.40 -15.91
C ASN A 88 6.18 -6.15 -16.08
N GLU A 89 5.45 -6.39 -14.99
CA GLU A 89 4.17 -7.09 -15.04
C GLU A 89 3.01 -6.12 -14.81
N THR A 90 1.86 -6.47 -15.38
CA THR A 90 0.63 -5.67 -15.31
C THR A 90 -0.31 -6.22 -14.26
N ALA A 91 -1.13 -5.36 -13.68
CA ALA A 91 -2.17 -5.77 -12.75
C ALA A 91 -3.32 -6.52 -13.47
N PHE A 92 -3.80 -7.59 -12.86
CA PHE A 92 -4.97 -8.37 -13.24
C PHE A 92 -5.86 -8.58 -12.00
N LEU A 93 -7.13 -8.93 -12.23
CA LEU A 93 -7.98 -9.50 -11.19
C LEU A 93 -8.12 -11.00 -11.42
N GLU A 94 -8.01 -11.79 -10.37
CA GLU A 94 -8.50 -13.17 -10.38
C GLU A 94 -10.03 -13.20 -10.34
N LYS A 95 -10.62 -14.40 -10.45
CA LYS A 95 -12.09 -14.58 -10.52
C LYS A 95 -12.82 -14.08 -9.28
N ASP A 96 -12.17 -14.12 -8.13
CA ASP A 96 -12.67 -13.62 -6.84
C ASP A 96 -12.39 -12.12 -6.63
N GLY A 97 -11.71 -11.47 -7.57
CA GLY A 97 -11.33 -10.08 -7.49
C GLY A 97 -9.98 -9.83 -6.81
N ALA A 98 -9.17 -10.86 -6.50
CA ALA A 98 -7.82 -10.66 -5.96
C ALA A 98 -6.96 -9.85 -6.93
N LEU A 99 -6.25 -8.83 -6.42
CA LEU A 99 -5.30 -8.07 -7.22
C LEU A 99 -3.97 -8.83 -7.34
N VAL A 100 -3.52 -9.04 -8.57
CA VAL A 100 -2.32 -9.85 -8.88
C VAL A 100 -1.51 -9.22 -10.00
N PHE A 101 -0.18 -9.29 -9.90
CA PHE A 101 0.74 -8.82 -10.95
C PHE A 101 1.35 -9.96 -11.80
N LYS A 102 1.24 -11.21 -11.37
CA LYS A 102 1.83 -12.34 -12.09
C LYS A 102 0.81 -12.98 -13.03
N PHE A 103 1.08 -12.98 -14.32
CA PHE A 103 0.19 -13.56 -15.32
C PHE A 103 0.19 -15.10 -15.24
N ASN A 104 -0.84 -15.68 -14.64
CA ASN A 104 -1.16 -17.10 -14.81
C ASN A 104 -2.04 -17.26 -16.04
N SER A 105 -1.41 -17.54 -17.19
CA SER A 105 -1.83 -18.22 -18.44
C SER A 105 -3.33 -18.42 -18.82
N SER A 106 -4.29 -17.71 -18.25
CA SER A 106 -5.72 -18.00 -18.30
C SER A 106 -6.51 -16.73 -18.61
N GLY A 107 -6.42 -16.25 -19.84
CA GLY A 107 -7.45 -15.41 -20.50
C GLY A 107 -7.77 -14.02 -19.93
N ASN A 108 -7.22 -13.61 -18.78
CA ASN A 108 -7.53 -12.30 -18.20
C ASN A 108 -6.71 -11.21 -18.90
N SER A 109 -7.40 -10.16 -19.36
CA SER A 109 -6.75 -8.98 -19.95
C SER A 109 -6.20 -8.05 -18.87
N PRO A 110 -5.09 -7.33 -19.13
CA PRO A 110 -4.55 -6.36 -18.18
C PRO A 110 -5.60 -5.36 -17.74
N LEU A 111 -5.62 -5.02 -16.45
CA LEU A 111 -6.54 -4.03 -15.92
C LEU A 111 -6.21 -2.65 -16.47
N THR A 112 -7.22 -1.99 -17.04
CA THR A 112 -7.19 -0.58 -17.45
C THR A 112 -8.19 0.21 -16.63
N GLY A 113 -7.91 1.49 -16.39
CA GLY A 113 -8.82 2.38 -15.64
C GLY A 113 -8.35 2.80 -14.26
N PHE A 114 -7.08 2.56 -13.91
CA PHE A 114 -6.46 3.18 -12.75
C PHE A 114 -6.28 4.68 -12.95
N LYS A 115 -6.65 5.47 -11.93
CA LYS A 115 -6.64 6.94 -11.98
C LYS A 115 -6.15 7.52 -10.66
N THR A 116 -5.47 8.67 -10.76
CA THR A 116 -4.83 9.41 -9.66
C THR A 116 -5.39 10.83 -9.52
N LYS A 117 -6.69 11.00 -9.78
CA LYS A 117 -7.25 12.31 -10.15
C LYS A 117 -7.54 13.26 -9.00
N GLN A 118 -7.65 12.78 -7.77
CA GLN A 118 -8.08 13.60 -6.64
C GLN A 118 -6.91 13.78 -5.68
N ILE A 119 -6.43 15.03 -5.56
CA ILE A 119 -5.48 15.42 -4.51
C ILE A 119 -6.25 15.41 -3.19
N THR A 120 -5.71 14.72 -2.19
CA THR A 120 -6.19 14.72 -0.82
C THR A 120 -5.21 15.50 0.06
N GLY A 121 -5.54 15.70 1.34
CA GLY A 121 -4.62 16.35 2.28
C GLY A 121 -3.34 15.56 2.56
N ILE A 122 -3.28 14.29 2.15
CA ILE A 122 -2.21 13.33 2.45
C ILE A 122 -1.54 12.75 1.19
N GLY A 123 -2.13 12.91 0.01
CA GLY A 123 -1.51 12.47 -1.24
C GLY A 123 -2.42 12.56 -2.46
N TYR A 124 -2.35 11.54 -3.31
CA TYR A 124 -3.22 11.39 -4.47
C TYR A 124 -4.09 10.16 -4.27
N GLU A 125 -5.39 10.34 -4.28
CA GLU A 125 -6.35 9.25 -4.26
C GLU A 125 -6.10 8.31 -5.43
N PHE A 126 -5.98 7.03 -5.13
CA PHE A 126 -5.77 5.97 -6.09
C PHE A 126 -7.01 5.09 -6.19
N ARG A 127 -7.57 4.94 -7.39
CA ARG A 127 -8.76 4.11 -7.63
C ARG A 127 -8.68 3.33 -8.92
N PHE A 128 -9.33 2.17 -8.93
CA PHE A 128 -9.64 1.41 -10.14
C PHE A 128 -11.10 1.61 -10.49
N ASN A 129 -11.41 2.13 -11.69
CA ASN A 129 -12.79 2.32 -12.16
C ASN A 129 -13.72 3.05 -11.17
N LYS A 130 -13.18 4.04 -10.45
CA LYS A 130 -13.86 4.84 -9.40
C LYS A 130 -14.16 4.10 -8.09
N ALA A 131 -13.75 2.84 -7.96
CA ALA A 131 -13.86 2.06 -6.74
C ALA A 131 -12.53 2.01 -5.97
N PHE A 132 -12.67 1.96 -4.65
CA PHE A 132 -11.60 1.58 -3.74
C PHE A 132 -11.57 0.06 -3.57
N PRO A 133 -10.40 -0.52 -3.27
CA PRO A 133 -10.32 -1.95 -2.97
C PRO A 133 -10.88 -2.28 -1.59
N VAL A 134 -11.00 -3.58 -1.33
CA VAL A 134 -11.19 -4.14 0.01
C VAL A 134 -9.95 -4.94 0.40
N ALA A 135 -9.63 -4.93 1.69
CA ALA A 135 -8.57 -5.73 2.28
C ALA A 135 -9.24 -6.86 3.07
N CYS A 136 -8.94 -8.11 2.72
CA CYS A 136 -9.51 -9.29 3.37
C CYS A 136 -8.42 -10.05 4.13
N HIS A 137 -8.77 -10.51 5.33
CA HIS A 137 -7.87 -11.31 6.14
C HIS A 137 -7.48 -12.62 5.43
N VAL A 138 -6.19 -12.96 5.48
CA VAL A 138 -5.69 -14.25 4.97
C VAL A 138 -5.94 -15.33 6.04
N PRO A 139 -6.57 -16.47 5.69
CA PRO A 139 -6.83 -17.52 6.68
C PRO A 139 -5.56 -18.09 7.31
N ASN A 140 -5.62 -18.42 8.60
CA ASN A 140 -4.53 -19.03 9.37
C ASN A 140 -3.24 -18.20 9.48
N THR A 141 -3.34 -16.89 9.28
CA THR A 141 -2.27 -15.94 9.57
C THR A 141 -2.78 -14.93 10.59
N ASP A 142 -1.89 -14.35 11.37
CA ASP A 142 -2.20 -13.16 12.15
C ASP A 142 -1.81 -11.93 11.33
N GLU A 143 -2.68 -10.92 11.28
CA GLU A 143 -2.36 -9.57 10.77
C GLU A 143 -2.09 -9.46 9.25
N VAL A 144 -2.22 -10.53 8.47
CA VAL A 144 -2.03 -10.47 7.02
C VAL A 144 -3.36 -10.21 6.32
N TYR A 145 -3.37 -9.16 5.50
CA TYR A 145 -4.50 -8.79 4.65
C TYR A 145 -4.08 -8.75 3.19
N GLN A 146 -4.90 -9.35 2.33
CA GLN A 146 -4.75 -9.35 0.88
C GLN A 146 -5.75 -8.38 0.22
N ILE A 147 -5.33 -7.76 -0.88
CA ILE A 147 -6.11 -6.75 -1.60
C ILE A 147 -6.97 -7.36 -2.70
N TYR A 148 -8.24 -6.96 -2.72
CA TYR A 148 -9.25 -7.35 -3.70
C TYR A 148 -9.99 -6.13 -4.24
N TYR A 149 -10.55 -6.25 -5.44
CA TYR A 149 -11.56 -5.33 -5.96
C TYR A 149 -12.90 -6.06 -6.12
N GLY A 150 -13.96 -5.50 -5.55
CA GLY A 150 -15.30 -6.09 -5.54
C GLY A 150 -15.64 -6.70 -4.17
N LYS A 151 -16.17 -7.93 -4.16
CA LYS A 151 -16.70 -8.57 -2.95
C LYS A 151 -15.62 -9.18 -2.02
N GLY A 152 -14.37 -9.27 -2.48
CA GLY A 152 -13.30 -9.91 -1.72
C GLY A 152 -13.39 -11.44 -1.72
N ASN A 153 -12.72 -12.09 -0.76
CA ASN A 153 -12.61 -13.54 -0.66
C ASN A 153 -13.87 -14.24 -0.08
N ASN A 154 -15.05 -13.60 -0.14
CA ASN A 154 -16.31 -14.08 0.43
C ASN A 154 -16.28 -14.35 1.95
N THR A 155 -15.30 -13.80 2.66
CA THR A 155 -15.30 -13.78 4.14
C THR A 155 -15.96 -12.51 4.65
N ASN A 156 -16.47 -12.54 5.88
CA ASN A 156 -17.04 -11.35 6.54
C ASN A 156 -15.94 -10.40 7.08
N ASP A 157 -14.67 -10.77 6.93
CA ASP A 157 -13.51 -10.07 7.50
C ASP A 157 -12.84 -9.14 6.48
N CYS A 158 -13.53 -8.84 5.38
CA CYS A 158 -13.10 -7.85 4.41
C CYS A 158 -13.49 -6.44 4.86
N VAL A 159 -12.53 -5.53 4.86
CA VAL A 159 -12.76 -4.11 5.15
C VAL A 159 -12.48 -3.25 3.92
N GLY A 160 -13.33 -2.27 3.66
CA GLY A 160 -13.09 -1.30 2.59
C GLY A 160 -11.93 -0.38 2.95
N VAL A 161 -10.98 -0.17 2.03
CA VAL A 161 -9.79 0.65 2.28
C VAL A 161 -9.70 1.77 1.26
N ALA A 162 -9.59 3.02 1.72
CA ALA A 162 -9.16 4.07 0.82
C ALA A 162 -7.69 3.83 0.46
N THR A 163 -7.28 4.21 -0.75
CA THR A 163 -5.90 4.05 -1.20
C THR A 163 -5.34 5.36 -1.71
N GLU A 164 -4.10 5.64 -1.33
CA GLU A 164 -3.37 6.83 -1.75
C GLU A 164 -1.99 6.50 -2.26
N LEU A 165 -1.51 7.34 -3.17
CA LEU A 165 -0.16 7.26 -3.67
C LEU A 165 0.82 7.92 -2.71
N ILE A 166 1.86 7.18 -2.34
CA ILE A 166 3.04 7.72 -1.68
C ILE A 166 4.09 7.98 -2.75
N ILE A 167 4.50 9.24 -2.87
CA ILE A 167 5.62 9.62 -3.73
C ILE A 167 6.87 9.67 -2.84
N PRO A 168 7.90 8.84 -3.10
CA PRO A 168 9.18 8.98 -2.42
C PRO A 168 9.90 10.29 -2.80
#